data_AF-A0A3D4EG32-F1
#
_entry.id   AF-A0A3D4EG32-F1
#
_cell.length_a   1.000
_cell.length_b   1.000
_cell.length_c   1.000
_cell.angle_alpha   90.00
_cell.angle_beta   90.00
_cell.angle_gamma   90.00
#
_symmetry.space_group_name_H-M   'P 1'
#
loop_
_entity.id
_entity.type
_entity.pdbx_description
1 polymer ?
#
loop_
_entity_poly.entity_id
_entity_poly.type
_entity_poly.pdbx_seq_one_letter_code
_entity_poly.pdbx_strand_id
1 'polypeptide(L)'
;TLPEFSKLALKAKNVIPITAQCTVFAESEVITLVGEGKPMDEIAAGIEMAVAKRCFVMAKKAGATDSITLTGGCAKNDGLKDAIEHVLKLKVVNLKTDPQLMGALGAAEYARQKGLAKK
;
A
#
# COMPACT_ATOMS: atom_id res chain seq x y z
N THR A 1 -0.31 -3.49 16.07
CA THR A 1 0.17 -2.22 15.48
C THR A 1 0.53 -2.43 14.01
N LEU A 2 0.74 -1.36 13.22
CA LEU A 2 1.12 -1.51 11.80
C LEU A 2 2.42 -2.30 11.58
N PRO A 3 3.51 -2.07 12.35
CA PRO A 3 4.74 -2.85 12.19
C PRO A 3 4.56 -4.34 12.50
N GLU A 4 3.73 -4.68 13.49
CA GLU A 4 3.42 -6.08 13.82
C GLU A 4 2.61 -6.75 12.72
N PHE A 5 1.60 -6.06 12.19
CA PHE A 5 0.77 -6.55 11.08
C PHE A 5 1.62 -6.79 9.82
N SER A 6 2.47 -5.82 9.47
CA SER A 6 3.41 -5.94 8.35
C SER A 6 4.35 -7.12 8.50
N LYS A 7 4.96 -7.30 9.69
CA LYS A 7 5.85 -8.44 9.97
C LYS A 7 5.12 -9.77 9.97
N LEU A 8 3.84 -9.78 10.32
CA LEU A 8 3.00 -10.98 10.31
C LEU A 8 2.74 -11.44 8.88
N ALA A 9 2.34 -10.52 7.99
CA ALA A 9 2.13 -10.82 6.58
C ALA A 9 3.39 -11.35 5.89
N LEU A 10 4.56 -10.75 6.16
CA LEU A 10 5.85 -11.18 5.60
C LEU A 10 6.29 -12.61 5.98
N LYS A 11 5.70 -13.19 7.03
CA LYS A 11 6.01 -14.57 7.46
C LYS A 11 5.13 -15.62 6.80
N ALA A 12 4.07 -15.21 6.12
CA ALA A 12 3.09 -16.10 5.55
C ALA A 12 3.71 -17.01 4.48
N LYS A 13 3.39 -18.30 4.53
CA LYS A 13 3.82 -19.27 3.50
C LYS A 13 2.86 -19.29 2.32
N ASN A 14 1.59 -19.00 2.56
CA ASN A 14 0.56 -18.89 1.55
C ASN A 14 -0.19 -17.56 1.70
N VAL A 15 -0.98 -17.22 0.69
CA VAL A 15 -1.79 -16.00 0.68
C VAL A 15 -3.25 -16.42 0.55
N ILE A 16 -4.07 -16.06 1.54
CA ILE A 16 -5.53 -16.25 1.43
C ILE A 16 -6.09 -15.06 0.64
N PRO A 17 -6.67 -15.27 -0.55
CA PRO A 17 -7.15 -14.16 -1.36
C PRO A 17 -8.37 -13.48 -0.72
N ILE A 18 -8.27 -12.18 -0.46
CA ILE A 18 -9.42 -11.33 -0.13
C ILE A 18 -10.05 -10.85 -1.44
N THR A 19 -11.31 -11.24 -1.65
CA THR A 19 -12.01 -11.05 -2.92
C THR A 19 -12.83 -9.76 -2.97
N ALA A 20 -13.30 -9.29 -1.83
CA ALA A 20 -14.10 -8.08 -1.74
C ALA A 20 -13.28 -6.82 -2.09
N GLN A 21 -13.77 -6.06 -3.08
CA GLN A 21 -13.16 -4.79 -3.47
C GLN A 21 -13.53 -3.63 -2.54
N CYS A 22 -14.79 -3.61 -2.08
CA CYS A 22 -15.29 -2.64 -1.11
C CYS A 22 -14.65 -2.90 0.25
N THR A 23 -14.12 -1.85 0.90
CA THR A 23 -13.41 -1.98 2.18
C THR A 23 -14.29 -2.53 3.30
N VAL A 24 -15.56 -2.13 3.34
CA VAL A 24 -16.53 -2.62 4.35
C VAL A 24 -16.83 -4.11 4.18
N PHE A 25 -16.92 -4.59 2.93
CA PHE A 25 -17.13 -6.01 2.67
C PHE A 25 -15.85 -6.82 2.85
N ALA A 26 -14.68 -6.24 2.55
CA ALA A 26 -13.39 -6.87 2.83
C ALA A 26 -13.18 -7.08 4.33
N GLU A 27 -13.63 -6.14 5.16
CA GLU A 27 -13.64 -6.32 6.62
C GLU A 27 -14.51 -7.51 7.04
N SER A 28 -15.73 -7.61 6.49
CA SER A 28 -16.65 -8.73 6.79
C SER A 28 -16.08 -10.09 6.35
N GLU A 29 -15.40 -10.13 5.19
CA GLU A 29 -14.69 -11.32 4.69
C GLU A 29 -13.54 -11.71 5.63
N VAL A 30 -12.74 -10.74 6.08
CA VAL A 30 -11.65 -10.97 7.04
C VAL A 30 -12.19 -11.49 8.37
N ILE A 31 -13.26 -10.92 8.91
CA ILE A 31 -13.89 -11.39 10.15
C ILE A 31 -14.33 -12.85 10.01
N THR A 32 -14.92 -13.21 8.87
CA THR A 32 -15.31 -14.60 8.58
C THR A 32 -14.11 -15.53 8.57
N LEU A 33 -13.03 -15.19 7.86
CA LEU A 33 -11.81 -16.00 7.79
C LEU A 33 -11.15 -16.18 9.16
N VAL A 34 -11.18 -15.15 10.00
CA VAL A 34 -10.71 -15.24 11.39
C VAL A 34 -11.61 -16.17 12.20
N GLY A 35 -12.93 -16.08 12.05
CA GLY A 35 -13.90 -16.96 12.71
C GLY A 35 -13.76 -18.44 12.29
N GLU A 36 -13.35 -18.70 11.05
CA GLU A 36 -13.01 -20.03 10.54
C GLU A 36 -11.67 -20.58 11.06
N GLY A 37 -10.92 -19.78 11.83
CA GLY A 37 -9.62 -20.18 12.37
C GLY A 37 -8.51 -20.25 11.31
N LYS A 38 -8.62 -19.48 10.21
CA LYS A 38 -7.57 -19.42 9.19
C LYS A 38 -6.28 -18.79 9.77
N PRO A 39 -5.09 -19.17 9.27
CA PRO A 39 -3.83 -18.61 9.76
C PRO A 39 -3.77 -17.10 9.59
N MET A 40 -3.50 -16.37 10.69
CA MET A 40 -3.52 -14.91 10.73
C MET A 40 -2.47 -14.26 9.82
N ASP A 41 -1.33 -14.90 9.62
CA ASP A 41 -0.29 -14.50 8.68
C ASP A 41 -0.76 -14.58 7.23
N GLU A 42 -1.43 -15.67 6.84
CA GLU A 42 -1.96 -15.83 5.49
C GLU A 42 -3.13 -14.85 5.20
N ILE A 43 -3.96 -14.55 6.22
CA ILE A 43 -4.99 -13.48 6.13
C ILE A 43 -4.31 -12.12 5.95
N ALA A 44 -3.28 -11.80 6.75
CA ALA A 44 -2.57 -10.52 6.67
C ALA A 44 -1.91 -10.33 5.30
N ALA A 45 -1.24 -11.36 4.77
CA ALA A 45 -0.68 -11.35 3.42
C ALA A 45 -1.78 -11.20 2.35
N GLY A 46 -2.94 -11.82 2.57
CA GLY A 46 -4.14 -11.66 1.76
C GLY A 46 -4.61 -10.22 1.62
N ILE A 47 -4.69 -9.51 2.75
CA ILE A 47 -5.09 -8.10 2.81
C ILE A 47 -4.09 -7.23 2.05
N GLU A 48 -2.79 -7.41 2.29
CA GLU A 48 -1.74 -6.64 1.61
C GLU A 48 -1.75 -6.88 0.10
N MET A 49 -1.92 -8.14 -0.33
CA MET A 49 -2.03 -8.52 -1.74
C MET A 49 -3.27 -7.91 -2.40
N ALA A 50 -4.41 -7.86 -1.70
CA ALA A 50 -5.62 -7.23 -2.21
C ALA A 50 -5.44 -5.72 -2.42
N VAL A 51 -4.76 -5.03 -1.49
CA VAL A 51 -4.40 -3.61 -1.66
C VAL A 51 -3.43 -3.44 -2.84
N ALA A 52 -2.37 -4.25 -2.92
CA ALA A 52 -1.38 -4.19 -3.99
C ALA A 52 -1.99 -4.38 -5.39
N LYS A 53 -2.90 -5.36 -5.55
CA LYS A 53 -3.63 -5.59 -6.82
C LYS A 53 -4.47 -4.38 -7.24
N ARG A 54 -5.12 -3.69 -6.29
CA ARG A 54 -5.87 -2.45 -6.58
C ARG A 54 -4.93 -1.34 -7.04
N CYS A 55 -3.82 -1.13 -6.32
CA CYS A 55 -2.79 -0.17 -6.71
C CYS A 55 -2.25 -0.45 -8.11
N PHE A 56 -2.01 -1.72 -8.46
CA PHE A 56 -1.56 -2.12 -9.80
C PHE A 56 -2.51 -1.68 -10.91
N VAL A 57 -3.81 -1.94 -10.76
CA VAL A 57 -4.80 -1.56 -11.79
C VAL A 57 -4.81 -0.04 -12.00
N MET A 58 -4.68 0.75 -10.93
CA MET A 58 -4.64 2.20 -11.02
C MET A 58 -3.32 2.71 -11.60
N ALA A 59 -2.18 2.17 -11.15
CA ALA A 59 -0.86 2.55 -11.64
C ALA A 59 -0.68 2.23 -13.13
N LYS A 60 -1.17 1.06 -13.58
CA LYS A 60 -1.14 0.69 -15.00
C LYS A 60 -1.98 1.64 -15.86
N LYS A 61 -3.16 2.04 -15.39
CA LYS A 61 -4.00 3.05 -16.07
C LYS A 61 -3.32 4.42 -16.13
N ALA A 62 -2.52 4.77 -15.13
CA ALA A 62 -1.75 6.01 -15.10
C ALA A 62 -0.47 5.97 -15.96
N GLY A 63 -0.12 4.83 -16.55
CA GLY A 63 1.08 4.69 -17.39
C GLY A 63 2.38 4.57 -16.62
N ALA A 64 2.38 3.95 -15.43
CA ALA A 64 3.62 3.70 -14.68
C ALA A 64 4.56 2.74 -15.44
N THR A 65 5.79 3.17 -15.72
CA THR A 65 6.76 2.41 -16.54
C THR A 65 8.04 2.02 -15.80
N ASP A 66 8.68 2.93 -15.06
CA ASP A 66 10.10 2.75 -14.69
C ASP A 66 10.35 2.58 -13.20
N SER A 67 9.68 3.37 -12.36
CA SER A 67 9.85 3.31 -10.91
C SER A 67 8.57 3.75 -10.20
N ILE A 68 8.38 3.21 -9.00
CA ILE A 68 7.25 3.56 -8.15
C ILE A 68 7.78 3.97 -6.77
N THR A 69 7.07 4.88 -6.12
CA THR A 69 7.30 5.22 -4.72
C THR A 69 5.97 5.17 -3.99
N LEU A 70 6.01 4.92 -2.69
CA LEU A 70 4.84 5.04 -1.81
C LEU A 70 4.96 6.30 -0.98
N THR A 71 3.84 6.98 -0.78
CA THR A 71 3.73 8.14 0.12
C THR A 71 2.63 7.89 1.16
N GLY A 72 2.56 8.76 2.18
CA GLY A 72 1.60 8.61 3.28
C GLY A 72 1.99 7.52 4.28
N GLY A 73 1.06 7.17 5.17
CA GLY A 73 1.29 6.20 6.25
C GLY A 73 1.57 4.78 5.77
N CYS A 74 0.92 4.37 4.67
CA CYS A 74 1.08 3.04 4.07
C CYS A 74 2.51 2.79 3.55
N ALA A 75 3.27 3.85 3.26
CA ALA A 75 4.69 3.73 2.91
C ALA A 75 5.57 3.26 4.08
N LYS A 76 5.04 3.15 5.30
CA LYS A 76 5.71 2.54 6.46
C LYS A 76 5.29 1.08 6.70
N ASN A 77 4.44 0.52 5.84
CA ASN A 77 4.12 -0.90 5.83
C ASN A 77 5.05 -1.62 4.85
N ASP A 78 6.02 -2.38 5.36
CA ASP A 78 6.99 -3.10 4.54
C ASP A 78 6.41 -4.35 3.87
N GLY A 79 5.36 -4.94 4.45
CA GLY A 79 4.64 -6.06 3.85
C GLY A 79 3.84 -5.60 2.62
N LEU A 80 3.17 -4.45 2.74
CA LEU A 80 2.52 -3.83 1.59
C LEU A 80 3.51 -3.44 0.49
N LYS A 81 4.70 -2.93 0.85
CA LYS A 81 5.77 -2.67 -0.15
C LYS A 81 6.13 -3.94 -0.90
N ASP A 82 6.39 -5.03 -0.18
CA ASP A 82 6.74 -6.32 -0.78
C ASP A 82 5.63 -6.83 -1.72
N ALA A 83 4.37 -6.79 -1.26
CA ALA A 83 3.23 -7.15 -2.09
C ALA A 83 3.11 -6.29 -3.36
N ILE A 84 3.34 -4.97 -3.25
CA ILE A 84 3.32 -4.04 -4.38
C ILE A 84 4.44 -4.35 -5.37
N GLU A 85 5.68 -4.56 -4.89
CA GLU A 85 6.81 -4.97 -5.75
C GLU A 85 6.52 -6.30 -6.45
N HIS A 86 5.92 -7.26 -5.73
CA HIS A 86 5.56 -8.56 -6.28
C HIS A 86 4.55 -8.45 -7.42
N VAL A 87 3.52 -7.60 -7.27
CA VAL A 87 2.45 -7.44 -8.26
C VAL A 87 2.90 -6.59 -9.44
N LEU A 88 3.58 -5.46 -9.20
CA LEU A 88 4.00 -4.53 -10.25
C LEU A 88 5.26 -4.96 -10.98
N LYS A 89 6.05 -5.88 -10.43
CA LYS A 89 7.39 -6.23 -10.93
C LYS A 89 8.31 -5.01 -11.08
N LEU A 90 8.06 -3.98 -10.27
CA LEU A 90 8.83 -2.74 -10.19
C LEU A 90 9.30 -2.56 -8.75
N LYS A 91 10.51 -2.01 -8.59
CA LYS A 91 11.05 -1.70 -7.27
C LYS A 91 10.44 -0.43 -6.70
N VAL A 92 10.06 -0.50 -5.42
CA VAL A 92 9.61 0.66 -4.66
C VAL A 92 10.82 1.44 -4.20
N VAL A 93 10.97 2.65 -4.73
CA VAL A 93 12.02 3.58 -4.33
C VAL A 93 11.61 4.25 -3.03
N ASN A 94 12.45 4.16 -2.00
CA ASN A 94 12.22 4.85 -0.74
C ASN A 94 12.59 6.34 -0.86
N LEU A 95 11.74 7.20 -0.30
CA LEU A 95 12.00 8.63 -0.21
C LEU A 95 12.99 8.93 0.92
N LYS A 96 13.85 9.94 0.72
CA LYS A 96 14.74 10.47 1.77
C LYS A 96 13.96 11.22 2.85
N THR A 97 12.86 11.85 2.46
CA THR A 97 11.93 12.58 3.34
C THR A 97 10.90 11.62 3.89
N ASP A 98 10.39 11.86 5.10
CA ASP A 98 9.29 11.05 5.65
C ASP A 98 8.10 11.06 4.66
N PRO A 99 7.68 9.88 4.16
CA PRO A 99 6.61 9.78 3.17
C PRO A 99 5.27 10.36 3.66
N GLN A 100 5.04 10.47 4.97
CA GLN A 100 3.83 11.08 5.52
C GLN A 100 3.78 12.60 5.31
N LEU A 101 4.93 13.25 5.11
CA LEU A 101 5.01 14.70 4.94
C LEU A 101 4.83 15.14 3.47
N MET A 102 4.75 14.20 2.52
CA MET A 102 4.72 14.52 1.09
C MET A 102 3.52 15.39 0.68
N GLY A 103 2.37 15.23 1.34
CA GLY A 103 1.21 16.09 1.11
C GLY A 103 1.46 17.55 1.52
N ALA A 104 2.05 17.76 2.70
CA ALA A 104 2.41 19.10 3.19
C ALA A 104 3.50 19.75 2.33
N LEU A 105 4.51 18.97 1.93
CA LEU A 105 5.56 19.42 1.02
C LEU A 105 4.97 19.86 -0.34
N GLY A 106 4.05 19.07 -0.89
CA GLY A 106 3.36 19.42 -2.13
C GLY A 106 2.56 20.71 -2.02
N ALA A 107 1.86 20.94 -0.90
CA ALA A 107 1.13 22.17 -0.65
C ALA A 107 2.05 23.40 -0.54
N ALA A 108 3.17 23.27 0.17
CA ALA A 108 4.16 24.34 0.31
C ALA A 108 4.81 24.70 -1.04
N GLU A 109 5.20 23.69 -1.82
CA GLU A 109 5.79 23.87 -3.15
C GLU A 109 4.80 24.51 -4.13
N TYR A 110 3.52 24.10 -4.09
CA TYR A 110 2.47 24.72 -4.89
C TYR A 110 2.29 26.21 -4.58
N ALA A 111 2.26 26.58 -3.30
CA ALA A 111 2.18 27.97 -2.88
C ALA A 111 3.40 28.79 -3.34
N ARG A 112 4.61 28.22 -3.24
CA ARG A 112 5.86 28.83 -3.71
C ARG A 112 5.80 29.14 -5.22
N GLN A 113 5.39 28.18 -6.04
CA GLN A 113 5.26 28.37 -7.50
C GLN A 113 4.26 29.48 -7.85
N LYS A 114 3.10 29.51 -7.19
CA LYS A 114 2.10 30.58 -7.39
C LYS A 114 2.57 31.95 -6.93
N GLY A 115 3.37 32.01 -5.85
CA GLY A 115 3.96 33.25 -5.38
C GLY A 115 5.02 33.81 -6.34
N LEU A 116 5.82 32.93 -6.96
CA LEU A 116 6.84 33.30 -7.93
C LEU A 116 6.26 33.71 -9.29
N ALA A 117 5.17 33.08 -9.74
CA ALA A 117 4.50 33.44 -10.99
C ALA A 117 3.77 34.80 -10.98
N LYS A 118 3.70 35.46 -9.81
CA LYS A 118 3.12 36.81 -9.63
C LYS A 118 4.17 37.93 -9.61
N LYS A 119 5.47 37.60 -9.77
CA LYS A 119 6.55 38.57 -10.03
C LYS A 119 6.85 38.60 -11.52
#